data_AF-A0A9W6CSL1-F1
#
_entry.id   AF-A0A9W6CSL1-F1
#
_cell.length_a   1.000
_cell.length_b   1.000
_cell.length_c   1.000
_cell.angle_alpha   90.00
_cell.angle_beta   90.00
_cell.angle_gamma   90.00
#
_symmetry.space_group_name_H-M   'P 1'
#
loop_
_entity.id
_entity.type
_entity.pdbx_description
1 polymer ?
#
loop_
_entity_poly.entity_id
_entity_poly.type
_entity_poly.pdbx_seq_one_letter_code
_entity_poly.pdbx_strand_id
1 'polypeptide(L)' 'MRRQHSPRLTAEIAAAIKRLALKEDLLQHEIAARLQINQGRVSEVLTGKRFPDVLPG' A
#
# COMPACT_ATOMS: atom_id res chain seq x y z
N MET A 1 21.72 13.45 4.51
CA MET A 1 20.53 12.62 4.81
C MET A 1 20.56 11.36 3.95
N ARG A 2 20.59 10.16 4.54
CA ARG A 2 20.38 8.92 3.77
C ARG A 2 18.95 8.95 3.25
N ARG A 3 18.78 8.94 1.93
CA ARG A 3 17.48 8.86 1.27
C ARG A 3 16.91 7.48 1.61
N GLN A 4 16.01 7.38 2.58
CA GLN A 4 15.36 6.12 2.92
C GLN A 4 14.61 5.66 1.67
N HIS A 5 15.14 4.64 1.00
CA HIS A 5 14.53 4.11 -0.20
C HIS A 5 13.28 3.37 0.23
N SER A 6 12.10 3.88 -0.14
CA SER A 6 10.85 3.18 0.14
C SER A 6 10.96 1.74 -0.39
N PRO A 7 10.46 0.73 0.34
CA PRO A 7 10.52 -0.65 -0.10
C PRO A 7 9.88 -0.79 -1.48
N ARG A 8 10.39 -1.71 -2.31
CA ARG A 8 9.80 -1.98 -3.62
C ARG A 8 8.34 -2.42 -3.43
N LEU A 9 7.43 -1.90 -4.24
CA LEU A 9 6.02 -2.29 -4.18
C LEU A 9 5.89 -3.61 -4.93
N THR A 10 5.54 -4.66 -4.21
CA THR A 10 5.35 -6.01 -4.72
C THR A 10 3.87 -6.41 -4.63
N ALA A 11 3.51 -7.56 -5.19
CA ALA A 11 2.15 -8.08 -5.12
C ALA A 11 1.74 -8.36 -3.65
N GLU A 12 2.68 -8.82 -2.82
CA GLU A 12 2.46 -9.09 -1.41
C GLU A 12 2.14 -7.80 -0.63
N ILE A 13 2.88 -6.72 -0.92
CA ILE A 13 2.60 -5.41 -0.32
C ILE A 13 1.28 -4.85 -0.83
N ALA A 14 0.94 -5.04 -2.11
CA ALA A 14 -0.35 -4.64 -2.65
C ALA A 14 -1.52 -5.39 -1.99
N ALA A 15 -1.39 -6.70 -1.77
CA ALA A 15 -2.34 -7.50 -1.02
C ALA A 15 -2.48 -7.01 0.42
N ALA A 16 -1.37 -6.64 1.07
CA ALA A 16 -1.38 -6.07 2.41
C ALA A 16 -2.08 -4.70 2.48
N ILE A 17 -1.85 -3.82 1.51
CA ILE A 17 -2.56 -2.54 1.37
C ILE A 17 -4.08 -2.78 1.28
N LYS A 18 -4.50 -3.67 0.37
CA LYS A 18 -5.93 -3.98 0.17
C LYS A 18 -6.55 -4.61 1.41
N ARG A 19 -5.84 -5.51 2.10
CA ARG A 19 -6.30 -6.10 3.38
C ARG A 19 -6.49 -5.03 4.46
N LEU A 20 -5.50 -4.15 4.65
CA LEU A 20 -5.57 -3.10 5.68
C LEU A 20 -6.73 -2.14 5.41
N ALA A 21 -6.93 -1.73 4.16
CA ALA A 21 -8.05 -0.86 3.77
C ALA A 21 -9.44 -1.51 3.92
N LEU A 22 -9.52 -2.84 3.90
CA LEU A 22 -10.80 -3.57 4.06
C LEU A 22 -11.11 -3.93 5.51
N LYS A 23 -10.09 -4.26 6.32
CA LYS A 23 -10.27 -4.81 7.66
C LYS A 23 -10.13 -3.79 8.77
N GLU A 24 -9.38 -2.72 8.51
CA GLU A 24 -9.14 -1.65 9.47
C GLU A 24 -9.69 -0.37 8.83
N ASP A 25 -10.40 0.47 9.59
CA ASP A 25 -10.93 1.77 9.13
C ASP A 25 -9.80 2.80 8.94
N LEU A 26 -8.68 2.35 8.34
CA LEU A 26 -7.46 3.12 8.16
C LEU A 26 -7.55 3.94 6.89
N LEU A 27 -7.20 5.22 7.04
CA LEU A 27 -6.98 6.12 5.94
C LEU A 27 -5.68 5.78 5.21
N GLN A 28 -5.57 6.19 3.95
CA GLN A 28 -4.43 5.84 3.09
C GLN A 28 -3.06 6.27 3.68
N HIS A 29 -3.02 7.37 4.43
CA HIS A 29 -1.78 7.87 5.05
C HIS A 29 -1.35 7.02 6.25
N GLU A 30 -2.30 6.42 6.97
CA GLU A 30 -2.02 5.50 8.08
C GLU A 30 -1.48 4.17 7.55
N ILE A 31 -2.07 3.65 6.48
CA ILE A 31 -1.56 2.48 5.75
C ILE A 31 -0.14 2.75 5.24
N ALA A 32 0.10 3.94 4.67
CA ALA A 32 1.40 4.36 4.17
C ALA A 32 2.46 4.39 5.28
N ALA A 33 2.12 4.96 6.44
CA ALA A 33 3.00 4.99 7.61
C ALA A 33 3.30 3.58 8.13
N ARG A 34 2.28 2.72 8.24
CA ARG A 34 2.40 1.35 8.74
C ARG A 34 3.28 0.46 7.87
N LEU A 35 3.17 0.62 6.55
CA LEU A 35 3.96 -0.13 5.57
C LEU A 35 5.26 0.59 5.15
N GLN A 36 5.53 1.78 5.70
CA GLN A 36 6.67 2.63 5.38
C GLN A 36 6.83 2.89 3.86
N ILE A 37 5.72 3.13 3.17
CA ILE A 37 5.66 3.44 1.73
C ILE A 37 5.05 4.80 1.48
N ASN A 38 5.32 5.37 0.30
CA ASN A 38 4.68 6.62 -0.13
C ASN A 38 3.15 6.45 -0.25
N GLN A 39 2.39 7.37 0.34
CA GLN A 39 0.93 7.39 0.26
C GLN A 39 0.40 7.34 -1.19
N GLY A 40 1.08 8.00 -2.13
CA GLY A 40 0.71 7.93 -3.55
C GLY A 40 0.67 6.48 -4.06
N ARG A 41 1.57 5.61 -3.61
CA ARG A 41 1.59 4.18 -4.00
C ARG A 41 0.44 3.40 -3.40
N VAL A 42 0.01 3.75 -2.19
CA VAL A 42 -1.20 3.21 -1.56
C VAL A 42 -2.41 3.56 -2.43
N SER A 43 -2.54 4.83 -2.80
CA SER A 43 -3.61 5.32 -3.68
C SER A 43 -3.63 4.58 -5.03
N GLU A 44 -2.47 4.39 -5.67
CA GLU A 44 -2.40 3.65 -6.94
C GLU A 44 -2.85 2.18 -6.82
N VAL A 45 -2.63 1.52 -5.68
CA VAL A 45 -3.10 0.15 -5.45
C VAL A 45 -4.60 0.12 -5.17
N LEU A 46 -5.10 1.02 -4.31
CA LEU A 46 -6.51 1.06 -3.93
C LEU A 46 -7.42 1.51 -5.08
N THR A 47 -6.92 2.35 -5.98
CA THR A 47 -7.64 2.76 -7.21
C THR A 47 -7.52 1.72 -8.34
N GLY A 48 -6.74 0.65 -8.16
CA GLY A 48 -6.52 -0.39 -9.17
C GLY A 48 -5.55 -0.01 -10.29
N LYS A 49 -4.93 1.18 -10.27
CA LYS A 49 -3.90 1.58 -11.24
C LYS A 49 -2.67 0.64 -11.20
N ARG A 50 -2.37 0.06 -10.04
CA ARG A 50 -1.33 -0.96 -9.87
C ARG A 50 -1.90 -2.18 -9.17
N PHE A 51 -1.46 -3.36 -9.62
CA PHE A 51 -1.90 -4.65 -9.07
C PHE A 51 -3.44 -4.81 -9.06
N PRO A 52 -4.14 -4.57 -10.18
CA PRO A 52 -5.60 -4.69 -10.21
C PRO A 52 -6.06 -6.10 -9.83
N ASP A 53 -5.37 -7.14 -10.33
CA ASP A 53 -5.75 -8.55 -10.17
C ASP A 53 -5.30 -9.17 -8.83
N VAL A 54 -4.54 -8.42 -8.02
CA VAL A 54 -4.09 -8.93 -6.71
C VAL A 54 -5.25 -8.86 -5.72
N LEU A 55 -5.64 -10.00 -5.16
CA LEU A 55 -6.66 -10.06 -4.12
C LEU A 55 -6.10 -9.58 -2.77
N PRO A 56 -6.94 -9.08 -1.85
CA PRO A 56 -6.56 -8.89 -0.46
C PRO A 56 -6.15 -10.25 0.14
N GLY A 57 -4.92 -10.33 0.63
CA GLY A 57 -4.41 -11.54 1.31
C GLY A 57 -4.85 -11.62 2.76
#